data_AF-B5EV81-F1
#
_entry.id   AF-B5EV81-F1
#
_cell.length_a   1.000
_cell.length_b   1.000
_cell.length_c   1.000
_cell.angle_alpha   90.00
_cell.angle_beta   90.00
_cell.angle_gamma   90.00
#
_symmetry.space_group_name_H-M   'P 1'
#
loop_
_entity.id
_entity.type
_entity.pdbx_description
1 polymer ?
#
loop_
_entity_poly.entity_id
_entity_poly.type
_entity_poly.pdbx_seq_one_letter_code
_entity_poly.pdbx_strand_id
1 'polypeptide(L)'
;MNIKKVLPVALLGLLVGCDTEDENNIDSILISPNDYKVVEFTLKPNQEVNISVQDINHVLSESYIIDQAAYQDWQDETQNGDFENASLNFEFAFPPLSGKHQSGWLPLGSGLTADTTFYLFFENTKFGVVAPPEGGDEMASTMMYTLELRN
;
A
#
# COMPACT_ATOMS: atom_id res chain seq x y z
N MET A 1 -42.83 -21.19 -34.80
CA MET A 1 -41.39 -21.46 -35.06
C MET A 1 -40.96 -20.56 -36.21
N ASN A 2 -40.24 -19.48 -35.93
CA ASN A 2 -39.71 -18.58 -36.97
C ASN A 2 -38.21 -18.36 -36.69
N ILE A 3 -37.41 -19.07 -37.48
CA ILE A 3 -35.95 -19.00 -37.46
C ILE A 3 -35.56 -17.75 -38.25
N LYS A 4 -35.04 -16.72 -37.58
CA LYS A 4 -34.29 -15.65 -38.25
C LYS A 4 -32.81 -16.02 -38.24
N LYS A 5 -32.31 -16.40 -39.42
CA LYS A 5 -30.88 -16.45 -39.74
C LYS A 5 -30.43 -15.02 -40.08
N VAL A 6 -29.41 -14.50 -39.42
CA VAL A 6 -28.52 -13.47 -39.99
C VAL A 6 -27.09 -13.80 -39.57
N LEU A 7 -26.21 -13.85 -40.58
CA LEU A 7 -24.79 -14.19 -40.54
C LEU A 7 -23.94 -13.11 -39.84
N PRO A 8 -22.68 -13.43 -39.47
CA PRO A 8 -21.83 -12.61 -38.61
C PRO A 8 -21.12 -11.50 -39.41
N VAL A 9 -20.95 -10.33 -38.79
CA VAL A 9 -20.00 -9.31 -39.25
C VAL A 9 -18.71 -9.51 -38.47
N ALA A 10 -17.71 -10.08 -39.14
CA ALA A 10 -16.33 -10.00 -38.69
C ALA A 10 -15.83 -8.57 -38.95
N LEU A 11 -15.48 -7.85 -37.88
CA LEU A 11 -14.72 -6.61 -37.97
C LEU A 11 -13.32 -6.87 -37.44
N LEU A 12 -12.41 -7.22 -38.36
CA LEU A 12 -10.97 -7.14 -38.16
C LEU A 12 -10.54 -5.70 -38.42
N GLY A 13 -9.89 -5.07 -37.45
CA GLY A 13 -9.36 -3.72 -37.63
C GLY A 13 -8.72 -3.14 -36.37
N LEU A 14 -7.46 -3.50 -36.15
CA LEU A 14 -6.40 -2.62 -35.66
C LEU A 14 -6.77 -1.66 -34.51
N LEU A 15 -6.63 -2.13 -33.28
CA LEU A 15 -6.20 -1.23 -32.22
C LEU A 15 -4.67 -1.27 -32.19
N VAL A 16 -4.14 -0.19 -32.73
CA VAL A 16 -2.83 0.41 -32.48
C VAL A 16 -2.30 -0.03 -31.12
N GLY A 17 -1.06 -0.56 -31.10
CA GLY A 17 -0.36 -0.81 -29.86
C GLY A 17 -0.37 0.46 -29.01
N CYS A 18 -1.06 0.39 -27.88
CA CYS A 18 -0.72 1.23 -26.75
C CYS A 18 0.68 0.79 -26.33
N ASP A 19 1.64 1.58 -26.76
CA ASP A 19 2.91 1.74 -26.08
C ASP A 19 2.54 2.17 -24.64
N THR A 20 2.41 1.20 -23.74
CA THR A 20 2.34 1.50 -22.32
C THR A 20 3.77 1.78 -21.91
N GLU A 21 4.16 3.06 -21.97
CA GLU A 21 5.19 3.55 -21.06
C GLU A 21 4.82 3.01 -19.67
N ASP A 22 5.78 2.41 -18.98
CA ASP A 22 5.61 1.92 -17.62
C ASP A 22 5.10 3.07 -16.74
N GLU A 23 3.77 3.17 -16.62
CA GLU A 23 3.11 4.02 -15.64
C GLU A 23 3.46 3.41 -14.30
N ASN A 24 4.56 3.91 -13.71
CA ASN A 24 4.77 3.85 -12.28
C ASN A 24 3.52 4.47 -11.65
N ASN A 25 2.53 3.63 -11.30
CA ASN A 25 1.28 4.08 -10.71
C ASN A 25 1.60 4.78 -9.39
N ILE A 26 1.51 6.10 -9.43
CA ILE A 26 1.60 6.96 -8.25
C ILE A 26 0.19 7.09 -7.71
N ASP A 27 -0.05 6.46 -6.56
CA ASP A 27 -1.32 6.54 -5.85
C ASP A 27 -1.18 7.49 -4.65
N SER A 28 -2.33 7.97 -4.17
CA SER A 28 -2.39 8.79 -2.96
C SER A 28 -3.52 8.33 -2.04
N ILE A 29 -3.28 8.40 -0.74
CA ILE A 29 -4.25 8.08 0.30
C ILE A 29 -4.36 9.24 1.29
N LEU A 30 -5.58 9.48 1.77
CA LEU A 30 -5.85 10.40 2.85
C LEU A 30 -6.05 9.61 4.14
N ILE A 31 -5.33 9.99 5.19
CA ILE A 31 -5.36 9.34 6.51
C ILE A 31 -5.83 10.38 7.52
N SER A 32 -7.06 10.20 8.01
CA SER A 32 -7.62 11.06 9.05
C SER A 32 -6.82 10.97 10.35
N PRO A 33 -6.89 11.97 11.23
CA PRO A 33 -6.29 11.87 12.56
C PRO A 33 -6.82 10.65 13.31
N ASN A 34 -5.93 9.93 14.00
CA ASN A 34 -6.27 8.71 14.73
C ASN A 34 -6.92 7.62 13.85
N ASP A 35 -6.42 7.48 12.63
CA ASP A 35 -6.85 6.48 11.65
C ASP A 35 -5.62 5.87 10.96
N TYR A 36 -5.82 4.72 10.34
CA TYR A 36 -4.82 4.02 9.54
C TYR A 36 -5.41 3.60 8.20
N LYS A 37 -4.52 3.36 7.24
CA LYS A 37 -4.85 2.86 5.90
C LYS A 37 -3.83 1.81 5.51
N VAL A 38 -4.26 0.85 4.70
CA VAL A 38 -3.38 -0.19 4.17
C VAL A 38 -3.54 -0.27 2.66
N VAL A 39 -2.44 -0.57 1.99
CA VAL A 39 -2.40 -0.94 0.58
C VAL A 39 -1.90 -2.38 0.49
N GLU A 40 -2.73 -3.26 -0.03
CA GLU A 40 -2.40 -4.66 -0.21
C GLU A 40 -1.56 -4.87 -1.48
N PHE A 41 -0.50 -5.68 -1.38
CA PHE A 41 0.27 -6.14 -2.54
C PHE A 41 0.74 -7.58 -2.34
N THR A 42 0.95 -8.30 -3.46
CA THR A 42 1.35 -9.71 -3.43
C THR A 42 2.70 -9.88 -4.11
N LEU A 43 3.60 -10.61 -3.45
CA LEU A 43 4.88 -11.03 -4.01
C LEU A 43 4.85 -12.50 -4.37
N LYS A 44 5.30 -12.81 -5.59
CA LYS A 44 5.60 -14.19 -6.01
C LYS A 44 6.95 -14.63 -5.45
N PRO A 45 7.25 -15.94 -5.42
CA PRO A 45 8.56 -16.44 -5.03
C PRO A 45 9.70 -15.75 -5.78
N ASN A 46 10.70 -15.30 -5.03
CA ASN A 46 11.90 -14.58 -5.50
C ASN A 46 11.64 -13.18 -6.08
N GLN A 47 10.45 -12.61 -5.93
CA GLN A 47 10.24 -11.21 -6.28
C GLN A 47 10.79 -10.27 -5.22
N GLU A 48 11.24 -9.11 -5.69
CA GLU A 48 11.64 -7.99 -4.85
C GLU A 48 10.70 -6.82 -5.09
N VAL A 49 10.53 -5.99 -4.06
CA VAL A 49 9.71 -4.79 -4.12
C VAL A 49 10.55 -3.56 -3.80
N ASN A 50 10.34 -2.48 -4.54
CA ASN A 50 10.82 -1.15 -4.19
C ASN A 50 9.61 -0.24 -3.95
N ILE A 51 9.51 0.28 -2.73
CA ILE A 51 8.41 1.12 -2.31
C ILE A 51 8.94 2.53 -2.06
N SER A 52 8.26 3.52 -2.63
CA SER A 52 8.46 4.91 -2.26
C SER A 52 7.24 5.42 -1.54
N VAL A 53 7.47 6.22 -0.49
CA VAL A 53 6.42 6.96 0.22
C VAL A 53 6.82 8.42 0.33
N GLN A 54 5.85 9.31 0.22
CA GLN A 54 6.05 10.74 0.36
C GLN A 54 4.87 11.36 1.11
N ASP A 55 5.16 12.06 2.19
CA ASP A 55 4.18 12.92 2.86
C ASP A 55 4.11 14.26 2.10
N ILE A 56 2.89 14.64 1.72
CA ILE A 56 2.59 15.85 0.96
C ILE A 56 2.19 17.01 1.87
N ASN A 57 1.63 16.72 3.05
CA ASN A 57 1.04 17.73 3.93
C ASN A 57 1.90 18.01 5.18
N HIS A 58 3.07 17.36 5.30
CA HIS A 58 4.01 17.52 6.42
C HIS A 58 3.43 17.16 7.79
N VAL A 59 2.45 16.25 7.80
CA VAL A 59 1.87 15.69 9.02
C VAL A 59 2.59 14.38 9.29
N LEU A 60 3.35 14.35 10.39
CA LEU A 60 4.11 13.18 10.84
C LEU A 60 3.23 11.92 10.77
N SER A 61 3.47 11.13 9.73
CA SER A 61 2.80 9.86 9.49
C SER A 61 3.86 8.79 9.42
N GLU A 62 3.58 7.64 10.00
CA GLU A 62 4.47 6.49 9.98
C GLU A 62 4.01 5.54 8.87
N SER A 63 4.96 4.82 8.29
CA SER A 63 4.65 3.85 7.24
C SER A 63 5.53 2.62 7.37
N TYR A 64 4.91 1.47 7.20
CA TYR A 64 5.53 0.18 7.44
C TYR A 64 5.18 -0.81 6.34
N ILE A 65 6.07 -1.76 6.10
CA ILE A 65 5.74 -2.96 5.35
C ILE A 65 5.52 -4.06 6.36
N ILE A 66 4.33 -4.66 6.35
CA ILE A 66 3.94 -5.74 7.25
C ILE A 66 3.45 -6.93 6.45
N ASP A 67 3.54 -8.13 7.02
CA ASP A 67 2.94 -9.33 6.43
C ASP A 67 1.47 -9.47 6.84
N GLN A 68 0.81 -10.50 6.31
CA GLN A 68 -0.59 -10.76 6.60
C GLN A 68 -0.85 -11.14 8.07
N ALA A 69 0.08 -11.82 8.74
CA ALA A 69 -0.09 -12.23 10.13
C ALA A 69 -0.05 -11.00 11.05
N ALA A 70 0.94 -10.14 10.87
CA ALA A 70 1.07 -8.87 11.58
C ALA A 70 -0.13 -7.95 11.35
N TYR A 71 -0.70 -7.93 10.14
CA TYR A 71 -1.91 -7.15 9.88
C TYR A 71 -3.13 -7.70 10.62
N GLN A 72 -3.28 -9.03 10.70
CA GLN A 72 -4.37 -9.67 11.43
C GLN A 72 -4.24 -9.43 12.94
N ASP A 73 -3.04 -9.59 13.49
CA ASP A 73 -2.76 -9.29 14.90
C ASP A 73 -3.10 -7.82 15.24
N TRP A 74 -2.68 -6.87 14.38
CA TRP A 74 -3.02 -5.46 14.53
C TRP A 74 -4.54 -5.22 14.53
N GLN A 75 -5.26 -5.82 13.57
CA GLN A 75 -6.71 -5.69 13.51
C GLN A 75 -7.36 -6.22 14.79
N ASP A 76 -6.92 -7.38 15.29
CA ASP A 76 -7.48 -8.01 16.48
C ASP A 76 -7.21 -7.19 17.76
N GLU A 77 -6.03 -6.61 17.90
CA GLU A 77 -5.68 -5.75 19.04
C GLU A 77 -6.44 -4.42 19.02
N THR A 78 -6.71 -3.87 17.83
CA THR A 78 -7.34 -2.55 17.67
C THR A 78 -8.87 -2.57 17.55
N GLN A 79 -9.54 -3.74 17.54
CA GLN A 79 -11.01 -3.84 17.35
C GLN A 79 -11.84 -3.03 18.37
N ASN A 80 -11.29 -2.74 19.56
CA ASN A 80 -11.95 -1.95 20.60
C ASN A 80 -11.51 -0.47 20.63
N GLY A 81 -10.74 -0.02 19.63
CA GLY A 81 -10.13 1.31 19.61
C GLY A 81 -8.92 1.46 20.56
N ASP A 82 -8.34 0.34 21.00
CA ASP A 82 -7.16 0.31 21.87
C ASP A 82 -5.86 0.35 21.04
N PHE A 83 -5.59 1.52 20.43
CA PHE A 83 -4.37 1.70 19.61
C PHE A 83 -3.11 1.92 20.46
N GLU A 84 -3.25 2.29 21.74
CA GLU A 84 -2.11 2.60 22.62
C GLU A 84 -1.31 1.35 22.98
N ASN A 85 -2.01 0.22 23.14
CA ASN A 85 -1.40 -1.06 23.49
C ASN A 85 -1.17 -1.97 22.28
N ALA A 86 -1.60 -1.55 21.08
CA ALA A 86 -1.47 -2.33 19.88
C ALA A 86 0.01 -2.40 19.44
N SER A 87 0.44 -3.61 19.09
CA SER A 87 1.77 -3.90 18.61
C SER A 87 1.78 -4.15 17.10
N LEU A 88 2.83 -3.74 16.41
CA LEU A 88 2.97 -3.87 14.97
C LEU A 88 4.34 -4.48 14.67
N ASN A 89 4.32 -5.73 14.21
CA ASN A 89 5.50 -6.38 13.64
C ASN A 89 5.65 -5.92 12.19
N PHE A 90 6.85 -5.47 11.81
CA PHE A 90 7.11 -4.96 10.48
C PHE A 90 8.40 -5.53 9.90
N GLU A 91 8.40 -5.71 8.59
CA GLU A 91 9.56 -6.09 7.78
C GLU A 91 10.44 -4.87 7.48
N PHE A 92 9.81 -3.70 7.34
CA PHE A 92 10.49 -2.45 7.03
C PHE A 92 9.71 -1.26 7.59
N ALA A 93 10.42 -0.26 8.10
CA ALA A 93 9.83 1.01 8.54
C ALA A 93 10.43 2.17 7.74
N PHE A 94 9.58 3.03 7.22
CA PHE A 94 10.01 4.32 6.71
C PHE A 94 10.18 5.28 7.90
N PRO A 95 11.29 6.04 7.98
CA PRO A 95 11.49 7.00 9.07
C PRO A 95 10.40 8.08 9.05
N PRO A 96 10.15 8.79 10.17
CA PRO A 96 9.14 9.85 10.26
C PRO A 96 9.26 10.80 9.08
N LEU A 97 8.20 10.83 8.27
CA LEU A 97 8.30 11.28 6.90
C LEU A 97 8.43 12.81 6.86
N SER A 98 9.62 13.29 6.49
CA SER A 98 9.80 14.63 5.99
C SER A 98 10.32 14.51 4.57
N GLY A 99 9.43 14.66 3.58
CA GLY A 99 9.76 14.49 2.17
C GLY A 99 9.57 13.06 1.66
N LYS A 100 10.33 12.70 0.62
CA LYS A 100 10.20 11.41 -0.09
C LYS A 100 11.24 10.41 0.40
N HIS A 101 10.78 9.20 0.72
CA HIS A 101 11.60 8.08 1.15
C HIS A 101 11.41 6.88 0.21
N GLN A 102 12.43 6.03 0.13
CA GLN A 102 12.45 4.82 -0.69
C GLN A 102 13.07 3.68 0.10
N SER A 103 12.50 2.48 -0.02
CA SER A 103 13.03 1.28 0.62
C SER A 103 14.29 0.74 -0.08
N GLY A 104 14.46 1.08 -1.36
CA GLY A 104 15.30 0.28 -2.25
C GLY A 104 14.63 -1.06 -2.54
N TRP A 105 15.33 -1.91 -3.30
CA TRP A 105 14.84 -3.25 -3.61
C TRP A 105 14.95 -4.17 -2.39
N LEU A 106 13.80 -4.55 -1.84
CA LEU A 106 13.68 -5.43 -0.69
C LEU A 106 13.36 -6.86 -1.14
N PRO A 107 14.16 -7.86 -0.74
CA PRO A 107 13.92 -9.26 -1.06
C PRO A 107 12.93 -9.90 -0.09
N LEU A 108 11.79 -9.25 0.15
CA LEU A 108 10.70 -9.81 0.97
C LEU A 108 10.17 -11.13 0.40
N GLY A 109 10.35 -11.35 -0.90
CA GLY A 109 10.03 -12.60 -1.58
C GLY A 109 11.08 -13.71 -1.45
N SER A 110 12.19 -13.47 -0.76
CA SER A 110 13.27 -14.46 -0.60
C SER A 110 12.83 -15.59 0.34
N GLY A 111 12.81 -16.82 -0.17
CA GLY A 111 12.39 -17.99 0.60
C GLY A 111 10.88 -18.23 0.63
N LEU A 112 10.07 -17.37 -0.02
CA LEU A 112 8.66 -17.66 -0.23
C LEU A 112 8.50 -18.89 -1.13
N THR A 113 7.57 -19.76 -0.77
CA THR A 113 7.25 -20.98 -1.55
C THR A 113 5.96 -20.86 -2.36
N ALA A 114 5.20 -19.78 -2.11
CA ALA A 114 3.96 -19.44 -2.79
C ALA A 114 3.79 -17.91 -2.78
N ASP A 115 2.85 -17.42 -3.58
CA ASP A 115 2.43 -16.03 -3.59
C ASP A 115 2.01 -15.62 -2.17
N THR A 116 2.58 -14.52 -1.66
CA THR A 116 2.37 -14.06 -0.29
C THR A 116 1.95 -12.60 -0.28
N THR A 117 0.94 -12.30 0.52
CA THR A 117 0.39 -10.95 0.67
C THR A 117 1.14 -10.17 1.74
N PHE A 118 1.47 -8.94 1.40
CA PHE A 118 2.02 -7.92 2.28
C PHE A 118 1.13 -6.69 2.25
N TYR A 119 1.28 -5.85 3.26
CA TYR A 119 0.56 -4.60 3.39
C TYR A 119 1.56 -3.46 3.57
N LEU A 120 1.41 -2.43 2.74
CA LEU A 120 2.00 -1.13 3.04
C LEU A 120 1.03 -0.40 3.96
N PHE A 121 1.40 -0.37 5.23
CA PHE A 121 0.62 0.20 6.32
C PHE A 121 0.99 1.67 6.50
N PHE A 122 -0.01 2.52 6.65
CA PHE A 122 0.17 3.93 6.93
C PHE A 122 -0.69 4.34 8.11
N GLU A 123 -0.11 5.09 9.04
CA GLU A 123 -0.81 5.59 10.21
C GLU A 123 -0.59 7.08 10.45
N ASN A 124 -1.65 7.72 10.91
CA ASN A 124 -1.63 9.07 11.49
C ASN A 124 -1.88 8.97 13.00
N THR A 125 -1.14 8.04 13.60
CA THR A 125 -0.96 7.78 15.03
C THR A 125 0.52 7.53 15.23
N LYS A 126 1.07 7.98 16.35
CA LYS A 126 2.41 7.53 16.73
C LYS A 126 2.28 6.14 17.35
N PHE A 127 3.03 5.15 16.88
CA PHE A 127 3.00 3.80 17.45
C PHE A 127 3.16 3.82 18.99
N GLY A 128 2.18 3.29 19.72
CA GLY A 128 2.12 3.29 21.18
C GLY A 128 1.55 4.56 21.84
N VAL A 129 1.02 5.52 21.06
CA VAL A 129 0.28 6.69 21.58
C VAL A 129 -0.93 6.96 20.68
N VAL A 130 -2.14 6.83 21.22
CA VAL A 130 -3.37 7.32 20.57
C VAL A 130 -3.37 8.85 20.63
N ALA A 131 -2.56 9.50 19.79
CA ALA A 131 -2.57 10.96 19.68
C ALA A 131 -2.09 11.36 18.29
N PRO A 132 -2.69 12.38 17.65
CA PRO A 132 -1.92 13.16 16.70
C PRO A 132 -0.70 13.73 17.45
N PRO A 133 0.48 13.77 16.82
CA PRO A 133 1.66 14.37 17.45
C PRO A 133 1.38 15.83 17.83
N GLU A 134 2.02 16.34 18.89
CA GLU A 134 1.86 17.72 19.41
C GLU A 134 2.29 18.84 18.42
N GLY A 135 2.45 18.53 17.14
CA GLY A 135 2.73 19.46 16.05
C GLY A 135 1.51 19.66 15.15
N GLY A 136 0.49 20.35 15.66
CA GLY A 136 -0.65 20.84 14.88
C GLY A 136 -1.92 20.02 15.08
N ASP A 137 -2.90 20.65 15.72
CA ASP A 137 -4.22 20.08 15.95
C ASP A 137 -4.90 19.68 14.61
N GLU A 138 -5.44 18.47 14.54
CA GLU A 138 -6.51 18.04 13.61
C GLU A 138 -6.21 17.74 12.13
N MET A 139 -4.96 17.70 11.66
CA MET A 139 -4.72 17.57 10.21
C MET A 139 -4.64 16.10 9.72
N ALA A 140 -5.45 15.78 8.71
CA ALA A 140 -5.31 14.55 7.95
C ALA A 140 -4.01 14.58 7.12
N SER A 141 -3.35 13.43 7.00
CA SER A 141 -2.15 13.28 6.19
C SER A 141 -2.49 12.78 4.80
N THR A 142 -1.87 13.36 3.77
CA THR A 142 -1.92 12.82 2.41
C THR A 142 -0.59 12.17 2.09
N MET A 143 -0.64 10.85 1.92
CA MET A 143 0.50 10.02 1.61
C MET A 143 0.45 9.65 0.12
N MET A 144 1.52 9.93 -0.61
CA MET A 144 1.73 9.40 -1.96
C MET A 144 2.63 8.17 -1.87
N TYR A 145 2.35 7.15 -2.67
CA TYR A 145 3.20 5.97 -2.74
C TYR A 145 3.37 5.43 -4.16
N THR A 146 4.44 4.68 -4.36
CA THR A 146 4.68 3.87 -5.56
C THR A 146 5.12 2.48 -5.14
N LEU A 147 4.65 1.46 -5.87
CA LEU A 147 5.05 0.06 -5.70
C LEU A 147 5.65 -0.44 -7.01
N GLU A 148 6.92 -0.78 -7.00
CA GLU A 148 7.62 -1.37 -8.13
C GLU A 148 8.01 -2.82 -7.79
N LEU A 149 7.68 -3.77 -8.67
CA LEU A 149 7.99 -5.19 -8.50
C LEU A 149 9.00 -5.65 -9.54
N ARG A 150 9.96 -6.48 -9.14
CA ARG A 150 10.88 -7.16 -10.07
C ARG A 150 11.12 -8.62 -9.69
N ASN A 151 11.73 -9.35 -10.61
CA ASN A 151 12.23 -10.72 -10.41
C ASN A 151 13.76 -10.72 -10.31
#